data_AF-A0A1F6FG48-F1
#
_entry.id   AF-A0A1F6FG48-F1
#
_cell.length_a   1.000
_cell.length_b   1.000
_cell.length_c   1.000
_cell.angle_alpha   90.00
_cell.angle_beta   90.00
_cell.angle_gamma   90.00
#
_symmetry.space_group_name_H-M   'P 1'
#
loop_
_entity.id
_entity.type
_entity.pdbx_description
1 polymer ?
#
loop_
_entity_poly.entity_id
_entity_poly.type
_entity_poly.pdbx_seq_one_letter_code
_entity_poly.pdbx_strand_id
1 'polypeptide(L)'
;MDSIKIIATPPGQAPEEVRREWVGLTIPLPQQETGGFQMGVLGGKAQNLGSYQVLSRDAFALLLAKSQPAFHWFVEHGFFGSYLVFAREVCEFLPGVETVVDHGPLGMDNPDESD
;
A
#
# COMPACT_ATOMS: atom_id res chain seq x y z
N MET A 1 2.83 8.86 -0.52
CA MET A 1 3.45 7.54 -0.25
C MET A 1 2.65 6.50 -1.00
N ASP A 2 3.33 5.59 -1.70
CA ASP A 2 2.68 4.51 -2.44
C ASP A 2 2.03 3.51 -1.48
N SER A 3 0.97 2.85 -1.94
CA SER A 3 0.27 1.83 -1.17
C SER A 3 -0.23 0.71 -2.06
N ILE A 4 -0.63 -0.40 -1.44
CA ILE A 4 -1.32 -1.50 -2.11
C ILE A 4 -2.68 -1.69 -1.49
N LYS A 5 -3.68 -1.98 -2.31
CA LYS A 5 -5.00 -2.44 -1.86
C LYS A 5 -5.11 -3.93 -2.13
N ILE A 6 -5.47 -4.71 -1.12
CA ILE A 6 -5.69 -6.15 -1.28
C ILE A 6 -7.09 -6.36 -1.87
N ILE A 7 -7.16 -6.87 -3.10
CA ILE A 7 -8.40 -7.01 -3.87
C ILE A 7 -8.95 -8.44 -3.89
N ALA A 8 -8.13 -9.44 -3.55
CA ALA A 8 -8.53 -10.83 -3.47
C ALA A 8 -7.89 -11.52 -2.26
N THR A 9 -8.42 -12.68 -1.88
CA THR A 9 -7.94 -13.41 -0.72
C THR A 9 -6.50 -13.89 -0.96
N PRO A 10 -5.50 -13.44 -0.17
CA PRO A 10 -4.12 -13.83 -0.38
C PRO A 10 -3.92 -15.33 -0.15
N PRO A 11 -2.99 -16.00 -0.85
CA PRO A 11 -2.62 -17.38 -0.56
C PRO A 11 -1.92 -17.48 0.82
N GLY A 12 -2.05 -18.61 1.51
CA GLY A 12 -1.38 -18.81 2.80
C GLY A 12 -1.93 -19.99 3.60
N GLN A 13 -1.27 -20.28 4.73
CA GLN A 13 -1.62 -21.41 5.62
C GLN A 13 -2.78 -21.09 6.59
N ALA A 14 -3.13 -19.80 6.74
CA ALA A 14 -4.24 -19.39 7.59
C ALA A 14 -5.59 -19.85 7.03
N PRO A 15 -6.58 -20.14 7.90
CA PRO A 15 -7.96 -20.40 7.49
C PRO A 15 -8.46 -19.33 6.53
N GLU A 16 -9.29 -19.74 5.56
CA GLU A 16 -9.78 -18.81 4.53
C GLU A 16 -10.50 -17.60 5.13
N GLU A 17 -11.28 -17.80 6.19
CA GLU A 17 -11.95 -16.72 6.92
C GLU A 17 -10.96 -15.67 7.45
N VAL A 18 -9.83 -16.09 8.01
CA VAL A 18 -8.77 -15.20 8.48
C VAL A 18 -8.10 -14.49 7.30
N ARG A 19 -7.86 -15.21 6.19
CA ARG A 19 -7.23 -14.62 5.00
C ARG A 19 -8.13 -13.61 4.30
N ARG A 20 -9.45 -13.82 4.33
CA ARG A 20 -10.44 -12.89 3.73
C ARG A 20 -10.46 -11.54 4.42
N GLU A 21 -10.07 -11.47 5.69
CA GLU A 21 -9.96 -10.19 6.41
C GLU A 21 -8.88 -9.27 5.86
N TRP A 22 -7.93 -9.78 5.07
CA TRP A 22 -7.00 -8.91 4.33
C TRP A 22 -7.68 -8.12 3.20
N VAL A 23 -8.74 -8.65 2.60
CA VAL A 23 -9.38 -8.05 1.42
C VAL A 23 -9.99 -6.69 1.77
N GLY A 24 -9.70 -5.68 0.96
CA GLY A 24 -10.12 -4.30 1.14
C GLY A 24 -9.18 -3.45 1.97
N LEU A 25 -8.14 -4.03 2.61
CA LEU A 25 -7.14 -3.24 3.32
C LEU A 25 -6.19 -2.53 2.33
N THR A 26 -5.93 -1.27 2.62
CA THR A 26 -4.91 -0.46 1.93
C THR A 26 -3.70 -0.33 2.84
N ILE A 27 -2.57 -0.91 2.43
CA ILE A 27 -1.35 -0.99 3.24
C ILE A 27 -0.27 -0.10 2.61
N PRO A 28 0.39 0.79 3.37
CA PRO A 28 1.48 1.59 2.85
C PRO A 28 2.68 0.73 2.48
N LEU A 29 3.33 1.05 1.37
CA LEU A 29 4.60 0.45 0.99
C LEU A 29 5.74 1.18 1.71
N PRO A 30 6.72 0.47 2.29
CA PRO A 30 7.90 1.12 2.86
C PRO A 30 8.65 1.88 1.75
N GLN A 31 9.17 3.06 2.08
CA GLN A 31 9.81 3.97 1.11
C GLN A 31 11.16 3.46 0.56
N GLN A 32 11.55 2.21 0.86
CA GLN A 32 12.78 1.59 0.37
C GLN A 32 12.51 0.77 -0.89
N GLU A 33 13.06 1.29 -1.98
CA GLU A 33 13.31 0.70 -3.30
C GLU A 33 12.52 -0.58 -3.63
N THR A 34 11.50 -0.38 -4.48
CA THR A 34 11.10 -1.31 -5.55
C THR A 34 11.90 -2.60 -5.54
N GLY A 35 11.27 -3.71 -5.16
CA GLY A 35 11.89 -5.03 -5.13
C GLY A 35 12.85 -5.20 -6.30
N GLY A 36 14.15 -5.32 -5.98
CA GLY A 36 15.29 -5.48 -6.89
C GLY A 36 15.19 -4.77 -8.25
N PHE A 37 16.04 -3.78 -8.50
CA PHE A 37 16.32 -3.28 -9.85
C PHE A 37 16.59 -4.45 -10.82
N GLN A 38 15.57 -4.87 -11.57
CA GLN A 38 15.71 -5.80 -12.68
C GLN A 38 15.42 -5.03 -13.97
N MET A 39 16.50 -4.72 -14.67
CA MET A 39 16.49 -4.06 -15.96
C MET A 39 15.76 -4.96 -16.96
N GLY A 40 14.61 -4.52 -17.46
CA GLY A 40 14.01 -5.16 -18.64
C GLY A 40 15.03 -5.12 -19.77
N VAL A 41 15.15 -6.20 -20.55
CA VAL A 41 16.14 -6.37 -21.64
C VAL A 41 16.07 -5.22 -22.68
N LEU A 42 15.03 -4.39 -22.66
CA LEU A 42 14.82 -3.22 -23.52
C LEU A 42 14.60 -1.90 -22.75
N GLY A 43 15.15 -1.73 -21.54
CA GLY A 43 15.30 -0.41 -20.89
C GLY A 43 14.03 0.24 -20.29
N GLY A 44 12.93 -0.49 -20.11
CA GLY A 44 11.73 -0.01 -19.41
C GLY A 44 11.73 -0.31 -17.91
N LYS A 45 11.07 0.54 -17.09
CA LYS A 45 10.85 0.28 -15.66
C LYS A 45 10.03 -1.01 -15.50
N ALA A 46 10.60 -2.03 -14.87
CA ALA A 46 9.87 -3.23 -14.50
C ALA A 46 8.90 -2.87 -13.37
N GLN A 47 7.65 -2.53 -13.71
CA GLN A 47 6.74 -2.02 -12.69
C GLN A 47 6.24 -3.10 -11.73
N ASN A 48 6.53 -4.38 -11.96
CA ASN A 48 5.99 -5.47 -11.16
C ASN A 48 6.57 -6.87 -11.49
N LEU A 49 7.38 -7.47 -10.62
CA LEU A 49 7.60 -8.92 -10.61
C LEU A 49 7.27 -9.53 -9.23
N GLY A 50 6.19 -10.32 -9.21
CA GLY A 50 5.87 -11.34 -8.21
C GLY A 50 5.03 -10.94 -7.00
N SER A 51 5.46 -9.94 -6.23
CA SER A 51 4.86 -9.67 -4.91
C SER A 51 5.19 -8.29 -4.34
N TYR A 52 4.33 -7.77 -3.47
CA TYR A 52 4.55 -6.58 -2.68
C TYR A 52 5.01 -6.93 -1.27
N GLN A 53 6.06 -6.25 -0.79
CA GLN A 53 6.52 -6.35 0.59
C GLN A 53 6.03 -5.16 1.39
N VAL A 54 5.37 -5.43 2.51
CA VAL A 54 4.87 -4.42 3.44
C VAL A 54 5.43 -4.67 4.84
N LEU A 55 5.53 -3.62 5.64
CA LEU A 55 5.94 -3.76 7.04
C LEU A 55 4.85 -4.53 7.80
N SER A 56 5.23 -5.61 8.47
CA SER A 56 4.29 -6.41 9.27
C SER A 56 3.59 -5.57 10.31
N ARG A 57 4.30 -4.61 10.93
CA ARG A 57 3.72 -3.68 11.92
C ARG A 57 2.52 -2.93 11.34
N ASP A 58 2.68 -2.33 10.17
CA ASP A 58 1.64 -1.48 9.59
C ASP A 58 0.49 -2.34 9.04
N ALA A 59 0.80 -3.46 8.40
CA ALA A 59 -0.18 -4.43 7.92
C ALA A 59 -1.04 -5.00 9.06
N PHE A 60 -0.41 -5.44 10.16
CA PHE A 60 -1.12 -6.00 11.30
C PHE A 60 -1.88 -4.94 12.11
N ALA A 61 -1.40 -3.70 12.18
CA ALA A 61 -2.17 -2.61 12.79
C ALA A 61 -3.49 -2.38 12.03
N LEU A 62 -3.45 -2.42 10.69
CA LEU A 62 -4.64 -2.32 9.84
C LEU A 62 -5.55 -3.54 9.98
N LEU A 63 -4.98 -4.75 10.04
CA LEU A 63 -5.75 -5.96 10.27
C LEU A 63 -6.45 -5.94 11.62
N LEU A 64 -5.74 -5.56 12.69
CA LEU A 64 -6.30 -5.45 14.05
C LEU A 64 -7.45 -4.44 14.10
N ALA A 65 -7.29 -3.28 13.43
CA ALA A 65 -8.33 -2.27 13.35
C ALA A 65 -9.60 -2.77 12.62
N LYS A 66 -9.44 -3.66 11.64
CA LYS A 66 -10.55 -4.25 10.90
C LYS A 66 -11.18 -5.47 11.60
N SER A 67 -10.35 -6.39 12.07
CA SER A 67 -10.76 -7.68 12.63
C SER A 67 -9.76 -8.16 13.69
N GLN A 68 -10.14 -7.98 14.96
CA GLN A 68 -9.39 -8.52 16.10
C GLN A 68 -9.25 -10.05 16.03
N PRO A 69 -10.29 -10.84 15.69
CA PRO A 69 -10.16 -12.30 15.60
C PRO A 69 -9.12 -12.75 14.58
N ALA A 70 -9.07 -12.12 13.40
CA ALA A 70 -8.07 -12.44 12.39
C ALA A 70 -6.66 -12.10 12.86
N PHE A 71 -6.48 -10.94 13.51
CA PHE A 71 -5.20 -10.58 14.10
C PHE A 71 -4.77 -11.58 15.19
N HIS A 72 -5.65 -11.96 16.11
CA HIS A 72 -5.36 -12.93 17.15
C HIS A 72 -4.95 -14.29 16.60
N TRP A 73 -5.57 -14.76 15.52
CA TRP A 73 -5.15 -15.99 14.85
C TRP A 73 -3.68 -15.92 14.42
N PHE A 74 -3.25 -14.80 13.82
CA PHE A 74 -1.84 -14.60 13.44
C PHE A 74 -0.91 -14.47 14.64
N VAL A 75 -1.37 -13.93 15.77
CA VAL A 75 -0.60 -13.90 17.02
C VAL A 75 -0.38 -15.28 17.59
N GLU A 76 -1.37 -16.15 17.52
CA GLU A 76 -1.33 -17.49 18.09
C GLU A 76 -0.64 -18.51 17.18
N HIS A 77 -0.78 -18.36 15.85
CA HIS A 77 -0.39 -19.39 14.87
C HIS A 77 0.57 -18.89 13.78
N GLY A 78 0.74 -17.58 13.63
CA GLY A 78 1.49 -16.97 12.55
C GLY A 78 2.99 -16.84 12.83
N PHE A 79 3.74 -16.55 11.77
CA PHE A 79 5.15 -16.18 11.84
C PHE A 79 5.31 -14.66 11.76
N PHE A 80 5.96 -14.06 12.76
CA PHE A 80 6.23 -12.61 12.81
C PHE A 80 7.56 -12.27 12.14
N GLY A 81 7.57 -12.25 10.82
CA GLY A 81 8.64 -11.60 10.07
C GLY A 81 8.54 -10.07 10.18
N SER A 82 9.63 -9.34 9.93
CA SER A 82 9.59 -7.87 9.84
C SER A 82 8.76 -7.37 8.64
N TYR A 83 8.58 -8.23 7.64
CA TYR A 83 7.83 -7.95 6.42
C TYR A 83 6.82 -9.07 6.13
N LEU A 84 5.67 -8.67 5.58
CA LEU A 84 4.71 -9.57 4.93
C LEU A 84 4.82 -9.42 3.43
N VAL A 85 4.60 -10.52 2.72
CA VAL A 85 4.63 -10.59 1.26
C VAL A 85 3.24 -10.90 0.74
N PHE A 86 2.69 -10.01 -0.08
CA PHE A 86 1.41 -10.21 -0.77
C PHE A 86 1.65 -10.44 -2.25
N ALA A 87 1.03 -11.48 -2.82
CA ALA A 87 1.14 -11.76 -4.25
C ALA A 87 0.54 -10.60 -5.06
N ARG A 88 1.18 -10.23 -6.18
CA ARG A 88 0.69 -9.12 -7.00
C ARG A 88 -0.74 -9.33 -7.50
N GLU A 89 -1.07 -10.56 -7.87
CA GLU A 89 -2.39 -10.92 -8.44
C GLU A 89 -3.56 -10.63 -7.49
N VAL A 90 -3.30 -10.56 -6.18
CA VAL A 90 -4.31 -10.24 -5.17
C VAL A 90 -4.25 -8.79 -4.72
N CYS A 91 -3.44 -7.95 -5.37
CA CYS A 91 -3.18 -6.57 -4.98
C CYS A 91 -3.29 -5.58 -6.15
N GLU A 92 -3.90 -4.44 -5.87
CA GLU A 92 -3.91 -3.26 -6.72
C GLU A 92 -2.92 -2.22 -6.19
N PHE A 93 -2.05 -1.71 -7.05
CA PHE A 93 -1.09 -0.66 -6.68
C PHE A 93 -1.75 0.71 -6.74
N LEU A 94 -1.58 1.49 -5.67
CA LEU A 94 -2.08 2.84 -5.56
C LEU A 94 -0.90 3.81 -5.46
N PRO A 95 -0.54 4.49 -6.57
CA PRO A 95 0.54 5.47 -6.55
C PRO A 95 0.16 6.63 -5.62
N GLY A 96 1.10 7.05 -4.79
CA GLY A 96 0.97 8.26 -4.01
C GLY A 96 1.09 9.47 -4.95
N VAL A 97 -0.03 10.00 -5.43
CA VAL A 97 -0.05 11.27 -6.15
C VAL A 97 0.43 12.34 -5.17
N GLU A 98 1.61 12.92 -5.41
CA GLU A 98 1.89 14.27 -4.92
C GLU A 98 0.80 15.15 -5.53
N THR A 99 -0.14 15.59 -4.71
CA THR A 99 -1.07 16.64 -5.10
C THR A 99 -0.21 17.83 -5.48
N VAL A 100 -0.04 18.05 -6.79
CA VAL A 100 0.40 19.33 -7.31
C VAL A 100 -0.68 20.29 -6.85
N VAL A 101 -0.41 21.01 -5.76
CA VAL A 101 -1.21 22.17 -5.38
C VAL A 101 -0.96 23.18 -6.50
N ASP A 102 -1.87 23.17 -7.47
CA ASP A 102 -2.01 24.25 -8.43
C ASP A 102 -2.38 25.50 -7.64
N HIS A 103 -1.36 26.22 -7.16
CA HIS A 103 -1.52 27.61 -6.76
C HIS A 103 -1.72 28.40 -8.05
N GLY A 104 -2.96 28.39 -8.55
CA GLY A 104 -3.41 29.30 -9.58
C GLY A 104 -3.02 30.74 -9.22
N PRO A 105 -2.67 31.58 -10.20
CA PRO A 105 -2.13 32.90 -9.94
C PRO A 105 -3.17 33.73 -9.18
N LEU A 106 -2.79 34.22 -7.99
CA LEU A 106 -3.56 35.23 -7.28
C LEU A 106 -3.71 36.44 -8.21
N GLY A 107 -4.92 36.62 -8.73
CA GLY A 107 -5.29 37.80 -9.50
C GLY A 107 -5.02 39.04 -8.66
N MET A 108 -4.11 39.87 -9.14
CA MET A 108 -4.04 41.27 -8.74
C MET A 108 -5.26 41.98 -9.31
N ASP A 109 -6.20 42.35 -8.45
CA ASP A 109 -7.14 43.43 -8.69
C ASP A 109 -7.38 44.14 -7.35
N ASN A 110 -6.46 45.05 -7.01
CA ASN A 110 -6.76 46.14 -6.09
C ASN A 110 -7.13 47.34 -6.97
N PRO A 111 -8.41 47.73 -7.08
CA PRO A 111 -8.73 49.04 -7.58
C PRO A 111 -8.33 50.07 -6.53
N ASP A 112 -7.42 50.93 -6.96
CA ASP A 112 -7.17 52.26 -6.42
C ASP A 112 -8.49 53.03 -6.29
N GLU A 113 -8.90 53.36 -5.07
CA GLU A 113 -9.79 54.51 -4.83
C GLU A 113 -9.23 55.33 -3.67
N SER A 114 -8.52 56.38 -4.07
CA SER A 114 -8.31 57.61 -3.31
C SER A 114 -9.45 58.59 -3.67
N ASP A 115 -10.26 59.02 -2.70
CA ASP A 115 -10.44 60.43 -2.26
C ASP A 115 -11.44 60.49 -1.08
#